data_AF-A0A953HGY6-F1
#
_entry.id   AF-A0A953HGY6-F1
#
_cell.length_a   1.000
_cell.length_b   1.000
_cell.length_c   1.000
_cell.angle_alpha   90.00
_cell.angle_beta   90.00
_cell.angle_gamma   90.00
#
_symmetry.space_group_name_H-M   'P 1'
#
loop_
_entity.id
_entity.type
_entity.pdbx_description
1 polymer ?
#
loop_
_entity_poly.entity_id
_entity_poly.type
_entity_poly.pdbx_seq_one_letter_code
_entity_poly.pdbx_strand_id
1 'polypeptide(L)'
;MTRAYVEAPATHYRLSDETWAIIAEEYRDGATAKDLGAKWKVAPSSVYRHACKDGWTKKSMGDARARAHARMVEEEEAASRALHPVGSRALKGLFAPERDDNPDAGDPAALTRLAILASGRAMTGRLWAEARALAGLAESYARLAERGRSRDNWDTPEPDEAAFEAVRRKVLGMDPEWEARERAARAGAGEGG
;
A
#
# COMPACT_ATOMS: atom_id res chain seq x y z
N MET A 1 16.58 33.55 -34.27
CA MET A 1 16.60 34.81 -35.04
C MET A 1 16.89 35.96 -34.07
N THR A 2 18.07 36.58 -34.15
CA THR A 2 18.43 37.72 -33.29
C THR A 2 17.84 38.99 -33.87
N ARG A 3 16.89 39.58 -33.15
CA ARG A 3 16.27 40.87 -33.47
C ARG A 3 17.35 41.95 -33.37
N ALA A 4 17.82 42.47 -34.51
CA ALA A 4 18.78 43.56 -34.55
C ALA A 4 18.09 44.84 -34.04
N TYR A 5 18.49 45.31 -32.87
CA TYR A 5 18.03 46.59 -32.33
C TYR A 5 18.81 47.73 -32.99
N VAL A 6 18.09 48.74 -33.48
CA VAL A 6 18.67 49.97 -34.04
C VAL A 6 19.53 50.64 -32.97
N GLU A 7 20.80 50.88 -33.28
CA GLU A 7 21.83 51.40 -32.39
C GLU A 7 21.52 52.87 -32.03
N ALA A 8 20.82 53.06 -30.92
CA ALA A 8 20.55 54.38 -30.35
C ALA A 8 21.70 54.78 -29.42
N PRO A 9 21.98 56.09 -29.29
CA PRO A 9 23.06 56.59 -28.44
C PRO A 9 22.87 56.11 -27.00
N ALA A 10 23.96 55.64 -26.43
CA ALA A 10 23.91 54.85 -25.22
C ALA A 10 23.62 55.72 -23.99
N THR A 11 22.60 55.35 -23.20
CA THR A 11 21.99 56.19 -22.16
C THR A 11 22.69 56.11 -20.81
N HIS A 12 23.97 55.70 -20.79
CA HIS A 12 24.73 55.11 -19.67
C HIS A 12 24.67 55.82 -18.30
N TYR A 13 24.14 57.04 -18.22
CA TYR A 13 24.08 57.85 -16.99
C TYR A 13 22.75 58.59 -16.77
N ARG A 14 21.68 58.31 -17.53
CA ARG A 14 20.41 59.05 -17.43
C ARG A 14 19.18 58.19 -17.10
N LEU A 15 19.38 56.97 -16.63
CA LEU A 15 18.27 56.16 -16.12
C LEU A 15 17.96 56.59 -14.68
N SER A 16 16.67 56.67 -14.36
CA SER A 16 16.22 56.88 -12.98
C SER A 16 16.54 55.67 -12.11
N ASP A 17 16.60 55.88 -10.80
CA ASP A 17 16.76 54.79 -9.83
C ASP A 17 15.63 53.74 -9.94
N GLU A 18 14.41 54.19 -10.25
CA GLU A 18 13.26 53.32 -10.53
C GLU A 18 13.53 52.38 -11.72
N THR A 19 14.15 52.90 -12.79
CA THR A 19 14.48 52.08 -13.95
C THR A 19 15.57 51.08 -13.62
N TRP A 20 16.56 51.48 -12.83
CA TRP A 20 17.59 50.56 -12.34
C TRP A 20 17.02 49.48 -11.41
N ALA A 21 15.98 49.78 -10.64
CA ALA A 21 15.27 48.78 -9.83
C ALA A 21 14.57 47.72 -10.70
N ILE A 22 13.98 48.12 -11.83
CA ILE A 22 13.40 47.18 -12.81
C ILE A 22 14.50 46.33 -13.45
N ILE A 23 15.61 46.95 -13.87
CA ILE A 23 16.76 46.21 -14.41
C ILE A 23 17.32 45.22 -13.39
N ALA A 24 17.34 45.58 -12.11
CA ALA A 24 17.74 44.72 -11.01
C ALA A 24 16.86 43.48 -10.89
N GLU A 25 15.55 43.68 -11.01
CA GLU A 25 14.57 42.60 -10.94
C GLU A 25 14.73 41.64 -12.11
N GLU A 26 14.82 42.15 -13.33
CA GLU A 26 15.02 41.30 -14.51
C GLU A 26 16.36 40.56 -14.47
N TYR A 27 17.42 41.21 -13.97
CA TYR A 27 18.70 40.54 -13.74
C TYR A 27 18.57 39.45 -12.67
N ARG A 28 17.83 39.74 -11.59
CA ARG A 28 17.51 38.78 -10.52
C ARG A 28 16.68 37.60 -11.02
N ASP A 29 15.85 37.78 -12.04
CA ASP A 29 15.04 36.75 -12.68
C ASP A 29 15.85 35.88 -13.66
N GLY A 30 17.04 36.33 -14.06
CA GLY A 30 18.00 35.55 -14.83
C GLY A 30 18.29 36.11 -16.21
N ALA A 31 17.83 37.31 -16.53
CA ALA A 31 18.24 38.01 -17.74
C ALA A 31 19.76 38.25 -17.72
N THR A 32 20.43 38.04 -18.85
CA THR A 32 21.87 38.31 -18.92
C THR A 32 22.12 39.82 -19.02
N ALA A 33 23.28 40.29 -18.54
CA ALA A 33 23.67 41.69 -18.66
C ALA A 33 23.72 42.17 -20.14
N LYS A 34 23.93 41.23 -21.08
CA LYS A 34 23.91 41.51 -22.52
C LYS A 34 22.49 41.77 -23.01
N ASP A 35 21.52 40.96 -22.59
CA ASP A 35 20.11 41.11 -22.96
C ASP A 35 19.52 42.39 -22.36
N LEU A 36 19.85 42.67 -21.09
CA LEU A 36 19.46 43.92 -20.43
C LEU A 36 20.11 45.14 -21.08
N GLY A 37 21.38 45.04 -21.47
CA GLY A 37 22.06 46.10 -22.19
C GLY A 37 21.38 46.44 -23.53
N ALA A 38 20.97 45.42 -24.28
CA ALA A 38 20.24 45.59 -25.53
C ALA A 38 18.83 46.19 -25.30
N LYS A 39 18.10 45.69 -24.29
CA LYS A 39 16.74 46.14 -23.97
C LYS A 39 16.70 47.58 -23.48
N TRP A 40 17.58 47.93 -22.55
CA TRP A 40 17.59 49.22 -21.85
C TRP A 40 18.58 50.23 -22.46
N LYS A 41 19.28 49.86 -23.55
CA LYS A 41 20.28 50.67 -24.26
C LYS A 41 21.43 51.13 -23.36
N VAL A 42 21.86 50.25 -22.47
CA VAL A 42 22.98 50.46 -21.55
C VAL A 42 24.13 49.50 -21.86
N ALA A 43 25.34 49.87 -21.47
CA ALA A 43 26.48 48.99 -21.61
C ALA A 43 26.34 47.83 -20.61
N PRO A 44 26.66 46.59 -20.99
CA PRO A 44 26.70 45.46 -20.05
C PRO A 44 27.61 45.73 -18.84
N SER A 45 28.69 46.50 -19.03
CA SER A 45 29.59 46.92 -17.95
C SER A 45 28.90 47.79 -16.88
N SER A 46 27.93 48.62 -17.26
CA SER A 46 27.14 49.41 -16.31
C SER A 46 26.23 48.51 -15.47
N VAL A 47 25.64 47.48 -16.08
CA VAL A 47 24.83 46.47 -15.37
C VAL A 47 25.69 45.72 -14.35
N TYR A 48 26.91 45.29 -14.73
CA TYR A 48 27.83 44.64 -13.80
C TYR A 48 28.26 45.58 -12.66
N ARG A 49 28.48 46.87 -12.94
CA ARG A 49 28.83 47.85 -11.92
C ARG A 49 27.73 48.02 -10.88
N HIS A 50 26.46 48.11 -11.32
CA HIS A 50 25.32 48.12 -10.41
C HIS A 50 25.15 46.80 -9.67
N ALA A 51 25.27 45.66 -10.35
CA ALA A 51 25.19 44.36 -9.70
C ALA A 51 26.24 44.16 -8.60
N CYS A 52 27.47 44.66 -8.78
CA CYS A 52 28.51 44.63 -7.76
C CYS A 52 28.23 45.63 -6.62
N LYS A 53 27.79 46.85 -6.93
CA LYS A 53 27.49 47.90 -5.94
C LYS A 53 26.30 47.52 -5.05
N ASP A 54 25.26 46.95 -5.66
CA ASP A 54 23.96 46.69 -5.04
C ASP A 54 23.81 45.20 -4.63
N GLY A 55 24.88 44.40 -4.75
CA GLY A 55 24.98 43.04 -4.19
C GLY A 55 24.20 41.96 -4.94
N TRP A 56 23.85 42.17 -6.21
CA TRP A 56 23.14 41.22 -7.07
C TRP A 56 24.06 40.12 -7.62
N THR A 57 24.84 39.49 -6.74
CA THR A 57 25.76 38.43 -7.14
C THR A 57 25.01 37.14 -7.47
N LYS A 58 25.50 36.38 -8.45
CA LYS A 58 24.94 35.05 -8.77
C LYS A 58 24.86 34.12 -7.55
N LYS A 59 25.81 34.24 -6.61
CA LYS A 59 25.86 33.45 -5.37
C LYS A 59 24.72 33.83 -4.42
N SER A 60 24.55 35.12 -4.11
CA SER A 60 23.46 35.58 -3.23
C SER A 60 22.08 35.27 -3.81
N MET A 61 21.94 35.39 -5.12
CA MET A 61 20.70 35.06 -5.83
C MET A 61 20.40 33.55 -5.84
N GLY A 62 21.42 32.72 -6.10
CA GLY A 62 21.27 31.26 -6.09
C GLY A 62 20.87 30.73 -4.71
N ASP A 63 21.49 31.24 -3.66
CA ASP A 63 21.19 30.89 -2.27
C ASP A 63 19.76 31.34 -1.87
N ALA A 64 19.36 32.56 -2.22
CA ALA A 64 17.99 33.04 -1.97
C ALA A 64 16.92 32.16 -2.66
N ARG A 65 17.16 31.77 -3.92
CA ARG A 65 16.26 30.87 -4.66
C ARG A 65 16.20 29.47 -4.06
N ALA A 66 17.35 28.91 -3.66
CA ALA A 66 17.40 27.60 -3.02
C ALA A 66 16.61 27.58 -1.70
N ARG A 67 16.75 28.64 -0.88
CA ARG A 67 15.98 28.78 0.37
C ARG A 67 14.48 28.98 0.13
N ALA A 68 14.08 29.74 -0.88
CA ALA A 68 12.67 29.91 -1.24
C ALA A 68 12.06 28.58 -1.71
N HIS A 69 12.77 27.83 -2.54
CA HIS A 69 12.34 26.50 -2.97
C HIS A 69 12.25 25.53 -1.80
N ALA A 70 13.24 25.52 -0.89
CA ALA A 70 13.20 24.68 0.31
C ALA A 70 11.96 24.96 1.17
N ARG A 71 11.59 26.24 1.35
CA ARG A 71 10.36 26.61 2.08
C ARG A 71 9.09 26.12 1.40
N MET A 72 8.99 26.27 0.07
CA MET A 72 7.82 25.75 -0.66
C MET A 72 7.71 24.23 -0.55
N VAL A 73 8.82 23.51 -0.64
CA VAL A 73 8.84 22.04 -0.46
C VAL A 73 8.41 21.66 0.96
N GLU A 74 8.92 22.34 1.99
CA GLU A 74 8.50 22.10 3.38
C GLU A 74 7.02 22.40 3.60
N GLU A 75 6.48 23.47 3.01
CA GLU A 75 5.07 23.84 3.09
C GLU A 75 4.17 22.82 2.36
N GLU A 76 4.59 22.34 1.19
CA GLU A 76 3.88 21.32 0.43
C GLU A 76 3.91 19.96 1.16
N GLU A 77 5.06 19.57 1.73
CA GLU A 77 5.18 18.38 2.57
C GLU A 77 4.32 18.48 3.83
N ALA A 78 4.27 19.65 4.47
CA ALA A 78 3.41 19.90 5.62
C ALA A 78 1.92 19.83 5.25
N ALA A 79 1.52 20.40 4.11
CA ALA A 79 0.16 20.33 3.59
C ALA A 79 -0.24 18.89 3.22
N SER A 80 0.66 18.15 2.57
CA SER A 80 0.49 16.73 2.26
C SER A 80 0.31 15.88 3.52
N ARG A 81 1.12 16.14 4.56
CA ARG A 81 1.00 15.49 5.88
C ARG A 81 -0.30 15.83 6.60
N ALA A 82 -0.82 17.04 6.41
CA ALA A 82 -2.10 17.46 6.99
C ALA A 82 -3.31 16.83 6.26
N LEU A 83 -3.24 16.67 4.94
CA LEU A 83 -4.30 16.09 4.10
C LEU A 83 -4.32 14.57 4.14
N HIS A 84 -3.15 13.95 4.27
CA HIS A 84 -2.99 12.51 4.41
C HIS A 84 -2.42 12.21 5.79
N PRO A 85 -3.24 11.84 6.79
CA PRO A 85 -2.74 11.27 8.04
C PRO A 85 -2.20 9.86 7.78
N VAL A 86 -1.21 9.73 6.90
CA VAL A 86 -0.43 8.50 6.74
C VAL A 86 0.55 8.47 7.89
N GLY A 87 0.11 7.87 8.99
CA GLY A 87 0.95 7.80 10.16
C GLY A 87 0.22 7.16 11.31
N SER A 88 0.60 5.91 11.59
CA SER A 88 0.42 5.08 12.80
C SER A 88 -0.87 5.16 13.62
N ARG A 89 -1.51 6.31 13.84
CA ARG A 89 -2.69 6.50 14.68
C ARG A 89 -3.97 5.99 14.01
N ALA A 90 -4.17 6.21 12.71
CA ALA A 90 -5.30 5.65 11.97
C ALA A 90 -5.17 4.12 11.83
N LEU A 91 -3.96 3.62 11.52
CA LEU A 91 -3.66 2.19 11.50
C LEU A 91 -3.73 1.54 12.89
N LYS A 92 -3.28 2.23 13.96
CA LYS A 92 -3.40 1.73 15.35
C LYS A 92 -4.84 1.51 15.78
N GLY A 93 -5.79 2.30 15.27
CA GLY A 93 -7.22 2.07 15.53
C GLY A 93 -7.79 0.86 14.78
N LEU A 94 -7.21 0.52 13.62
CA LEU A 94 -7.61 -0.64 12.81
C LEU A 94 -7.05 -1.96 13.35
N PHE A 95 -5.86 -1.92 13.96
CA PHE A 95 -5.13 -3.07 14.50
C PHE A 95 -4.98 -3.04 16.03
N ALA A 96 -5.78 -2.24 16.75
CA ALA A 96 -5.79 -2.29 18.20
C ALA A 96 -6.23 -3.70 18.63
N PRO A 97 -5.42 -4.45 19.41
CA PRO A 97 -5.86 -5.75 19.90
C PRO A 97 -7.09 -5.54 20.79
N GLU A 98 -8.12 -6.37 20.62
CA GLU A 98 -9.11 -6.54 21.68
C GLU A 98 -8.36 -6.99 22.94
N ARG A 99 -8.77 -6.44 24.10
CA ARG A 99 -8.16 -6.72 25.41
C ARG A 99 -7.92 -8.21 25.54
N ASP A 100 -6.66 -8.58 25.77
CA ASP A 100 -6.22 -9.95 26.01
C ASP A 100 -7.11 -10.58 27.09
N ASP A 101 -7.86 -11.60 26.66
CA ASP A 101 -8.45 -12.74 27.38
C ASP A 101 -9.28 -13.60 26.39
N ASN A 102 -8.94 -13.60 25.08
CA ASN A 102 -9.72 -14.33 24.09
C ASN A 102 -9.06 -15.70 23.81
N PRO A 103 -9.65 -16.83 24.29
CA PRO A 103 -9.12 -18.17 24.05
C PRO A 103 -9.06 -18.53 22.56
N ASP A 104 -9.74 -17.78 21.70
CA ASP A 104 -9.80 -17.97 20.25
C ASP A 104 -8.78 -17.11 19.47
N ALA A 105 -7.79 -16.50 20.15
CA ALA A 105 -6.77 -15.65 19.49
C ALA A 105 -5.95 -16.37 18.41
N GLY A 106 -5.95 -17.71 18.40
CA GLY A 106 -5.37 -18.55 17.36
C GLY A 106 -6.37 -19.19 16.39
N ASP A 107 -7.68 -19.02 16.59
CA ASP A 107 -8.71 -19.63 15.73
C ASP A 107 -8.74 -18.93 14.36
N PRO A 108 -8.46 -19.66 13.26
CA PRO A 108 -8.53 -19.10 11.92
C PRO A 108 -9.92 -18.53 11.57
N ALA A 109 -11.01 -19.06 12.13
CA ALA A 109 -12.35 -18.53 11.89
C ALA A 109 -12.56 -17.18 12.61
N ALA A 110 -12.05 -17.01 13.83
CA ALA A 110 -12.02 -15.72 14.52
C ALA A 110 -11.19 -14.67 13.78
N LEU A 111 -10.00 -15.04 13.30
CA LEU A 111 -9.12 -14.15 12.52
C LEU A 111 -9.76 -13.70 11.20
N THR A 112 -10.53 -14.58 10.55
CA THR A 112 -11.30 -14.24 9.33
C THR A 112 -12.29 -13.11 9.62
N ARG A 113 -13.08 -13.22 10.70
CA ARG A 113 -14.09 -12.21 11.06
C ARG A 113 -13.45 -10.86 11.38
N LEU A 114 -12.34 -10.87 12.11
CA LEU A 114 -11.58 -9.66 12.44
C LEU A 114 -11.03 -8.97 11.18
N ALA A 115 -10.43 -9.73 10.26
CA ALA A 115 -9.91 -9.20 9.00
C ALA A 115 -11.01 -8.58 8.11
N ILE A 116 -12.20 -9.19 8.06
CA ILE A 116 -13.35 -8.63 7.34
C ILE A 116 -13.78 -7.28 7.94
N LEU A 117 -13.96 -7.21 9.27
CA LEU A 117 -14.33 -5.97 9.95
C LEU A 117 -13.27 -4.87 9.77
N ALA A 118 -11.99 -5.22 9.87
CA ALA A 118 -10.90 -4.28 9.63
C ALA A 118 -10.86 -3.79 8.17
N SER A 119 -11.13 -4.67 7.19
CA SER A 119 -11.18 -4.27 5.78
C SER A 119 -12.32 -3.29 5.50
N GLY A 120 -13.50 -3.48 6.11
CA GLY A 120 -14.61 -2.54 6.02
C GLY A 120 -14.27 -1.16 6.61
N ARG A 121 -13.60 -1.14 7.76
CA ARG A 121 -13.11 0.12 8.36
C ARG A 121 -12.06 0.81 7.47
N ALA A 122 -11.14 0.05 6.88
CA ALA A 122 -10.16 0.59 5.92
C ALA A 122 -10.85 1.19 4.69
N MET A 123 -11.91 0.55 4.16
CA MET A 123 -12.71 1.12 3.07
C MET A 123 -13.39 2.44 3.46
N THR A 124 -13.97 2.54 4.67
CA THR A 124 -14.56 3.81 5.14
C THR A 124 -13.52 4.93 5.27
N GLY A 125 -12.27 4.57 5.58
CA GLY A 125 -11.13 5.49 5.61
C GLY A 125 -10.49 5.79 4.25
N ARG A 126 -11.05 5.26 3.14
CA ARG A 126 -10.49 5.35 1.77
C ARG A 126 -9.07 4.76 1.64
N LEU A 127 -8.73 3.80 2.50
CA LEU A 127 -7.45 3.07 2.52
C LEU A 127 -7.58 1.80 1.67
N TRP A 128 -7.57 1.97 0.35
CA TRP A 128 -7.92 0.89 -0.59
C TRP A 128 -6.89 -0.24 -0.65
N ALA A 129 -5.60 0.07 -0.52
CA ALA A 129 -4.54 -0.93 -0.54
C ALA A 129 -4.60 -1.84 0.70
N GLU A 130 -4.83 -1.24 1.86
CA GLU A 130 -4.98 -1.90 3.15
C GLU A 130 -6.26 -2.74 3.19
N ALA A 131 -7.38 -2.22 2.67
CA ALA A 131 -8.62 -2.97 2.55
C ALA A 131 -8.45 -4.23 1.69
N ARG A 132 -7.73 -4.11 0.56
CA ARG A 132 -7.43 -5.25 -0.33
C ARG A 132 -6.53 -6.28 0.35
N ALA A 133 -5.51 -5.84 1.08
CA ALA A 133 -4.63 -6.74 1.83
C ALA A 133 -5.39 -7.50 2.93
N LEU A 134 -6.26 -6.81 3.67
CA LEU A 134 -7.07 -7.41 4.73
C LEU A 134 -8.11 -8.40 4.17
N ALA A 135 -8.70 -8.13 3.01
CA ALA A 135 -9.59 -9.06 2.34
C ALA A 135 -8.85 -10.35 1.92
N GLY A 136 -7.62 -10.24 1.41
CA GLY A 136 -6.79 -11.41 1.08
C GLY A 136 -6.38 -12.24 2.30
N LEU A 137 -6.15 -11.59 3.44
CA LEU A 137 -5.91 -12.28 4.72
C LEU A 137 -7.17 -13.02 5.20
N ALA A 138 -8.34 -12.40 5.12
CA ALA A 138 -9.60 -13.05 5.48
C ALA A 138 -9.84 -14.33 4.66
N GLU A 139 -9.59 -14.29 3.35
CA GLU A 139 -9.70 -15.48 2.48
C GLU A 139 -8.71 -16.58 2.88
N SER A 140 -7.47 -16.19 3.23
CA SER A 140 -6.43 -17.13 3.65
C SER A 140 -6.79 -17.82 4.97
N TYR A 141 -7.34 -17.07 5.93
CA TYR A 141 -7.80 -17.62 7.20
C TYR A 141 -9.06 -18.48 7.05
N ALA A 142 -9.98 -18.12 6.15
CA ALA A 142 -11.16 -18.92 5.86
C ALA A 142 -10.79 -20.32 5.32
N ARG A 143 -9.84 -20.37 4.38
CA ARG A 143 -9.29 -21.64 3.87
C ARG A 143 -8.62 -22.47 4.96
N LEU A 144 -7.90 -21.82 5.87
CA LEU A 144 -7.26 -22.50 6.99
C LEU A 144 -8.30 -23.07 7.98
N ALA A 145 -9.39 -22.33 8.25
CA ALA A 145 -10.49 -22.79 9.09
C ALA A 145 -11.21 -24.00 8.48
N GLU A 146 -11.45 -23.99 7.17
CA GLU A 146 -12.04 -25.13 6.45
C GLU A 146 -11.14 -26.37 6.50
N ARG A 147 -9.82 -26.18 6.35
CA ARG A 147 -8.85 -27.28 6.47
C ARG A 147 -8.76 -27.85 7.88
N GLY A 148 -8.85 -27.00 8.92
CA GLY A 148 -8.93 -27.44 10.32
C GLY A 148 -10.15 -28.32 10.56
N ARG A 149 -11.34 -27.86 10.16
CA ARG A 149 -12.59 -28.65 10.25
C ARG A 149 -12.53 -29.97 9.48
N SER A 150 -11.91 -29.97 8.30
CA SER A 150 -11.74 -31.20 7.52
C SER A 150 -10.80 -32.20 8.19
N ARG A 151 -9.80 -31.73 8.96
CA ARG A 151 -8.88 -32.57 9.73
C ARG A 151 -9.52 -33.16 10.98
N ASP A 152 -10.35 -32.38 11.68
CA ASP A 152 -11.09 -32.87 12.86
C ASP A 152 -12.20 -33.86 12.47
N ASN A 153 -12.69 -33.79 11.23
CA ASN A 153 -13.64 -34.74 10.66
C ASN A 153 -13.04 -36.12 10.30
N TRP A 154 -11.76 -36.39 10.63
CA TRP A 154 -11.13 -37.71 10.50
C TRP A 154 -11.25 -38.59 11.76
N ASP A 155 -12.01 -38.16 12.77
CA ASP A 155 -12.54 -39.07 13.80
C ASP A 155 -13.62 -39.96 13.17
N THR A 156 -13.16 -40.91 12.36
CA THR A 156 -13.97 -42.06 11.97
C THR A 156 -14.23 -42.81 13.27
N PRO A 157 -15.50 -43.06 13.67
CA PRO A 157 -15.74 -43.96 14.79
C PRO A 157 -15.01 -45.26 14.48
N GLU A 158 -14.09 -45.66 15.35
CA GLU A 158 -13.40 -46.94 15.25
C GLU A 158 -14.52 -47.98 15.04
N PRO A 159 -14.56 -48.68 13.87
CA PRO A 159 -15.70 -49.52 13.56
C PRO A 159 -15.83 -50.52 14.69
N ASP A 160 -17.00 -50.57 15.33
CA ASP A 160 -17.22 -51.52 16.40
C ASP A 160 -17.06 -52.96 15.89
N GLU A 161 -16.79 -53.90 16.80
CA GLU A 161 -16.65 -55.32 16.48
C GLU A 161 -17.80 -55.83 15.59
N ALA A 162 -19.01 -55.26 15.75
CA ALA A 162 -20.20 -55.57 14.96
C ALA A 162 -20.10 -55.13 13.49
N ALA A 163 -19.52 -53.97 13.20
CA ALA A 163 -19.24 -53.52 11.84
C ALA A 163 -18.21 -54.43 11.14
N PHE A 164 -17.19 -54.90 11.86
CA PHE A 164 -16.23 -55.86 11.34
C PHE A 164 -16.84 -57.25 11.12
N GLU A 165 -17.70 -57.73 12.02
CA GLU A 165 -18.46 -58.98 11.89
C GLU A 165 -19.40 -58.95 10.67
N ALA A 166 -20.10 -57.83 10.44
CA ALA A 166 -20.99 -57.68 9.30
C ALA A 166 -20.24 -57.73 7.96
N VAL A 167 -19.07 -57.10 7.87
CA VAL A 167 -18.19 -57.19 6.70
C VAL A 167 -17.63 -58.61 6.55
N ARG A 168 -17.21 -59.24 7.64
CA ARG A 168 -16.70 -60.62 7.65
C ARG A 168 -17.76 -61.61 7.15
N ARG A 169 -19.01 -61.50 7.62
CA ARG A 169 -20.15 -62.29 7.12
C ARG A 169 -20.36 -62.12 5.62
N LYS A 170 -20.30 -60.88 5.15
CA LYS A 170 -20.52 -60.55 3.73
C LYS A 170 -19.39 -61.04 2.82
N VAL A 171 -18.14 -60.92 3.27
CA VAL A 171 -16.95 -61.33 2.51
C VAL A 171 -16.78 -62.85 2.51
N LEU A 172 -17.09 -63.54 3.61
CA LEU A 172 -17.00 -65.00 3.72
C LEU A 172 -18.25 -65.72 3.18
N GLY A 173 -19.27 -64.98 2.71
CA GLY A 173 -20.48 -65.57 2.12
C GLY A 173 -21.30 -66.42 3.10
N MET A 174 -21.22 -66.15 4.40
CA MET A 174 -22.02 -66.81 5.44
C MET A 174 -23.42 -66.21 5.48
N ASP A 175 -24.20 -66.54 4.44
CA ASP A 175 -25.64 -66.31 4.42
C ASP A 175 -26.31 -67.26 5.44
N PRO A 176 -27.24 -66.81 6.29
CA PRO A 176 -28.00 -67.70 7.18
C PRO A 176 -28.69 -68.87 6.45
N GLU A 177 -28.96 -68.75 5.14
CA GLU A 177 -29.43 -69.86 4.31
C GLU A 177 -28.35 -70.91 4.01
N TRP A 178 -27.07 -70.53 3.92
CA TRP A 178 -25.94 -71.46 3.79
C TRP A 178 -25.76 -72.29 5.06
N GLU A 179 -25.81 -71.67 6.24
CA GLU A 179 -25.71 -72.39 7.52
C GLU A 179 -26.90 -73.33 7.74
N ALA A 180 -28.11 -72.93 7.32
CA ALA A 180 -29.30 -73.78 7.36
C ALA A 180 -29.20 -74.96 6.38
N ARG A 181 -28.64 -74.76 5.18
CA ARG A 181 -28.39 -75.83 4.19
C ARG A 181 -27.30 -76.79 4.66
N GLU A 182 -26.23 -76.31 5.28
CA GLU A 182 -25.19 -77.18 5.85
C GLU A 182 -25.70 -78.01 7.04
N ARG A 183 -26.51 -77.40 7.92
CA ARG A 183 -27.15 -78.15 9.03
C ARG A 183 -28.13 -79.20 8.52
N ALA A 184 -28.91 -78.89 7.49
CA ALA A 184 -29.80 -79.86 6.85
C ALA A 184 -29.02 -80.98 6.14
N ALA A 185 -27.89 -80.67 5.50
CA ALA A 185 -27.02 -81.66 4.85
C ALA A 185 -26.34 -82.61 5.86
N ARG A 186 -25.93 -82.09 7.04
CA ARG A 186 -25.39 -82.93 8.13
C ARG A 186 -26.48 -83.76 8.83
N ALA A 187 -27.70 -83.24 8.95
CA ALA A 187 -28.82 -84.00 9.52
C ALA A 187 -29.32 -85.11 8.58
N GLY A 188 -29.22 -84.92 7.26
CA GLY A 188 -29.61 -85.94 6.25
C GLY A 188 -28.58 -87.03 5.99
N ALA A 189 -27.32 -86.86 6.40
CA ALA A 189 -26.26 -87.85 6.20
C ALA A 189 -26.19 -88.93 7.31
N GLY A 190 -27.13 -88.91 8.26
CA GLY A 190 -27.20 -89.83 9.41
C GLY A 190 -28.22 -90.97 9.29
N GLU A 191 -28.94 -91.12 8.19
CA GLU A 191 -29.86 -92.25 7.95
C GLU A 191 -29.46 -92.99 6.67
N GLY A 192 -28.67 -94.04 6.86
CA GLY A 192 -28.20 -94.93 5.82
C GLY A 192 -27.27 -96.00 6.41
N GLY A 193 -27.80 -96.76 7.37
CA GLY A 193 -27.24 -98.06 7.75
C GLY A 193 -27.68 -99.14 6.77
#